data_AF-A0A7V2DGI4-F1
#
_entry.id   AF-A0A7V2DGI4-F1
#
_cell.length_a   1.000
_cell.length_b   1.000
_cell.length_c   1.000
_cell.angle_alpha   90.00
_cell.angle_beta   90.00
_cell.angle_gamma   90.00
#
_symmetry.space_group_name_H-M   'P 1'
#
loop_
_entity.id
_entity.type
_entity.pdbx_description
1 polymer ?
#
loop_
_entity_poly.entity_id
_entity_poly.type
_entity_poly.pdbx_seq_one_letter_code
_entity_poly.pdbx_strand_id
1 'polypeptide(L)'
;MMNYRRTLIILVVITIGAFLFSCAPKERKPVSQLDTPEHHTYTGMKLMDQGKYGDAQREFELALELNRKFSKAYTGMGLVTAYQGNFKQAFKYMKSAKKYAESDDEAVFYRVGMVRLYTMAKPDDGWLEDAEGEFKRAVKIDPKSSAAHYFMGLAYKVALEFGKASDMFAKVLDLDDKYVREADKDWKLVQKIQRAMPGTITGKKIALVENITRADVAALFMEELKIDELYKRRGVKTFDTTFRDPEKFKDIKEKPAVTATDIGEHVLKNDIEGVLRIGVRGLEVYPDGAFHPDDLINRAAYSMMIEDILIKVNDDRELATKFIGSTSPFPDMRSDLPYFNAVMVVTSRGIMETKDFTTGEFAPLSTVSGADALLVIRKLKEELRFF
;
A
#
# COMPACT_ATOMS: atom_id res chain seq x y z
N MET A 1 11.76 16.02 -78.63
CA MET A 1 12.51 15.88 -77.35
C MET A 1 11.66 15.99 -76.07
N MET A 2 10.36 16.29 -76.13
CA MET A 2 9.53 16.54 -74.92
C MET A 2 8.95 15.27 -74.25
N ASN A 3 8.86 14.14 -74.95
CA ASN A 3 8.31 12.90 -74.40
C ASN A 3 9.27 12.16 -73.46
N TYR A 4 10.58 12.15 -73.76
CA TYR A 4 11.57 11.39 -72.99
C TYR A 4 11.70 11.88 -71.54
N ARG A 5 11.55 13.19 -71.32
CA ARG A 5 11.66 13.81 -69.99
C ARG A 5 10.49 13.44 -69.08
N ARG A 6 9.28 13.29 -69.64
CA ARG A 6 8.09 12.85 -68.88
C ARG A 6 8.15 11.36 -68.54
N THR A 7 8.57 10.50 -69.47
CA THR A 7 8.75 9.06 -69.19
C THR A 7 9.85 8.82 -68.16
N LEU A 8 10.95 9.58 -68.21
CA LEU A 8 12.03 9.50 -67.23
C LEU A 8 11.56 9.90 -65.83
N ILE A 9 10.77 10.98 -65.71
CA ILE A 9 10.23 11.41 -64.41
C ILE A 9 9.25 10.37 -63.84
N ILE A 10 8.40 9.77 -64.67
CA ILE A 10 7.48 8.71 -64.23
C ILE A 10 8.26 7.47 -63.77
N LEU A 11 9.29 7.05 -64.51
CA LEU A 11 10.17 5.94 -64.11
C LEU A 11 10.92 6.20 -62.81
N VAL A 12 11.40 7.44 -62.60
CA VAL A 12 12.06 7.86 -61.35
C VAL A 12 11.08 7.88 -60.18
N VAL A 13 9.85 8.34 -60.38
CA VAL A 13 8.81 8.33 -59.32
C VAL A 13 8.37 6.91 -58.99
N ILE A 14 8.25 6.01 -59.98
CA ILE A 14 7.93 4.59 -59.75
C ILE A 14 9.07 3.86 -59.04
N THR A 15 10.33 4.14 -59.39
CA THR A 15 11.49 3.55 -58.70
C THR A 15 11.66 4.10 -57.28
N ILE A 16 11.50 5.41 -57.05
CA ILE A 16 11.48 6.00 -55.70
C ILE A 16 10.31 5.43 -54.88
N GLY A 17 9.13 5.27 -55.49
CA GLY A 17 7.99 4.60 -54.87
C GLY A 17 8.30 3.15 -54.48
N ALA A 18 8.96 2.38 -55.35
CA ALA A 18 9.35 0.99 -55.09
C ALA A 18 10.42 0.86 -53.99
N PHE A 19 11.33 1.83 -53.85
CA PHE A 19 12.32 1.84 -52.76
C PHE A 19 11.72 2.22 -51.40
N LEU A 20 10.62 2.99 -51.36
CA LEU A 20 9.95 3.36 -50.11
C LEU A 20 9.13 2.22 -49.48
N PHE A 21 8.73 1.20 -50.24
CA PHE A 21 8.05 0.00 -49.72
C PHE A 21 9.01 -1.11 -49.24
N SER A 22 10.32 -0.95 -49.45
CA SER A 22 11.33 -2.01 -49.20
C SER A 22 11.99 -1.94 -47.80
N CYS A 23 11.71 -0.91 -47.01
CA CYS A 23 12.42 -0.65 -45.74
C CYS A 23 11.61 -0.98 -44.46
N ALA A 24 10.53 -1.77 -44.55
CA ALA A 24 9.97 -2.38 -43.35
C ALA A 24 10.82 -3.62 -43.01
N PRO A 25 11.49 -3.67 -41.85
CA PRO A 25 12.29 -4.85 -41.52
C PRO A 25 11.37 -6.06 -41.42
N LYS A 26 11.73 -7.15 -42.09
CA LYS A 26 10.88 -8.33 -42.23
C LYS A 26 10.66 -9.00 -40.87
N GLU A 27 9.47 -9.57 -40.65
CA GLU A 27 9.20 -10.41 -39.46
C GLU A 27 10.16 -11.59 -39.43
N ARG A 28 10.64 -11.92 -38.22
CA ARG A 28 11.49 -13.07 -37.95
C ARG A 28 10.68 -14.34 -38.20
N LYS A 29 11.30 -15.34 -38.84
CA LYS A 29 10.67 -16.66 -38.97
C LYS A 29 10.73 -17.41 -37.63
N PRO A 30 9.63 -18.06 -37.20
CA PRO A 30 9.67 -18.98 -36.07
C PRO A 30 10.74 -20.05 -36.25
N VAL A 31 11.49 -20.33 -35.19
CA VAL A 31 12.55 -21.36 -35.12
C VAL A 31 11.99 -22.70 -34.62
N SER A 32 10.87 -22.69 -33.90
CA SER A 32 10.17 -23.90 -33.44
C SER A 32 8.65 -23.69 -33.38
N GLN A 33 7.90 -24.76 -33.12
CA GLN A 33 6.44 -24.68 -32.95
C GLN A 33 6.02 -23.82 -31.75
N LEU A 34 6.88 -23.67 -30.73
CA LEU A 34 6.59 -22.86 -29.55
C LEU A 34 7.09 -21.40 -29.69
N ASP A 35 7.84 -21.08 -30.75
CA ASP A 35 8.36 -19.74 -31.04
C ASP A 35 7.24 -18.86 -31.63
N THR A 36 6.30 -18.49 -30.76
CA THR A 36 5.07 -17.76 -31.08
C THR A 36 5.00 -16.45 -30.28
N PRO A 37 4.39 -15.39 -30.83
CA PRO A 37 4.17 -14.14 -30.09
C PRO A 37 3.46 -14.34 -28.75
N GLU A 38 2.48 -15.25 -28.70
CA GLU A 38 1.70 -15.62 -27.51
C GLU A 38 2.59 -16.23 -26.43
N HIS A 39 3.45 -17.18 -26.80
CA HIS A 39 4.34 -17.86 -25.86
C HIS A 39 5.35 -16.88 -25.25
N HIS A 40 6.00 -16.08 -26.10
CA HIS A 40 6.92 -15.04 -25.64
C HIS A 40 6.23 -14.02 -24.74
N THR A 41 5.02 -13.59 -25.08
CA THR A 41 4.26 -12.67 -24.23
C THR A 41 3.89 -13.31 -22.89
N TYR A 42 3.47 -14.57 -22.87
CA TYR A 42 3.19 -15.29 -21.62
C TYR A 42 4.44 -15.39 -20.72
N THR A 43 5.59 -15.76 -21.30
CA THR A 43 6.86 -15.82 -20.59
C THR A 43 7.29 -14.45 -20.08
N GLY A 44 7.13 -13.40 -20.90
CA GLY A 44 7.41 -12.02 -20.52
C GLY A 44 6.56 -11.55 -19.33
N MET A 45 5.26 -11.87 -19.32
CA MET A 45 4.38 -11.55 -18.18
C MET A 45 4.83 -12.26 -16.90
N LYS A 46 5.20 -13.55 -16.98
CA LYS A 46 5.72 -14.31 -15.84
C LYS A 46 7.03 -13.73 -15.29
N LEU A 47 7.94 -13.31 -16.18
CA LEU A 47 9.20 -12.68 -15.79
C LEU A 47 8.97 -11.31 -15.14
N MET A 48 8.01 -10.53 -15.66
CA MET A 48 7.62 -9.26 -15.08
C MET A 48 7.04 -9.44 -13.67
N ASP A 49 6.20 -10.46 -13.46
CA ASP A 49 5.64 -10.77 -12.12
C ASP A 49 6.74 -11.22 -11.13
N GLN A 50 7.89 -11.70 -11.63
CA GLN A 50 9.10 -12.00 -10.85
C GLN A 50 10.02 -10.78 -10.65
N GLY A 51 9.67 -9.60 -11.16
CA GLY A 51 10.50 -8.39 -11.12
C GLY A 51 11.68 -8.39 -12.11
N LYS A 52 11.76 -9.38 -13.00
CA LYS A 52 12.83 -9.51 -14.02
C LYS A 52 12.51 -8.67 -15.26
N TYR A 53 12.42 -7.36 -15.09
CA TYR A 53 11.95 -6.43 -16.11
C TYR A 53 12.79 -6.45 -17.40
N GLY A 54 14.12 -6.57 -17.28
CA GLY A 54 15.00 -6.65 -18.45
C GLY A 54 14.79 -7.93 -19.27
N ASP A 55 14.51 -9.05 -18.61
CA ASP A 55 14.23 -10.32 -19.30
C ASP A 55 12.84 -10.30 -19.92
N ALA A 56 11.85 -9.78 -19.18
CA ALA A 56 10.49 -9.60 -19.68
C ALA A 56 10.46 -8.72 -20.95
N GLN A 57 11.22 -7.63 -20.97
CA GLN A 57 11.34 -6.77 -22.14
C GLN A 57 11.85 -7.53 -23.36
N ARG A 58 12.90 -8.34 -23.21
CA ARG A 58 13.45 -9.15 -24.31
C ARG A 58 12.42 -10.13 -24.87
N GLU A 59 11.63 -10.77 -24.00
CA GLU A 59 10.55 -11.65 -24.44
C GLU A 59 9.48 -10.90 -25.25
N PHE A 60 9.07 -9.71 -24.81
CA PHE A 60 8.12 -8.89 -25.58
C PHE A 60 8.72 -8.39 -26.90
N GLU A 61 10.03 -8.09 -26.95
CA GLU A 61 10.75 -7.78 -28.18
C GLU A 61 10.74 -8.96 -29.15
N LEU A 62 11.02 -10.18 -28.69
CA LEU A 62 10.92 -11.40 -29.50
C LEU A 62 9.50 -11.62 -30.05
N ALA A 63 8.47 -11.37 -29.23
CA ALA A 63 7.08 -11.43 -29.71
C ALA A 63 6.81 -10.42 -30.83
N LEU A 64 7.37 -9.21 -30.74
CA LEU A 64 7.25 -8.17 -31.77
C LEU A 64 8.13 -8.42 -33.01
N GLU A 65 9.22 -9.18 -32.88
CA GLU A 65 10.00 -9.64 -34.02
C GLU A 65 9.22 -10.67 -34.85
N LEU A 66 8.45 -11.55 -34.20
CA LEU A 66 7.61 -12.56 -34.85
C LEU A 66 6.32 -11.96 -35.43
N ASN A 67 5.70 -11.01 -34.73
CA ASN A 67 4.53 -10.27 -35.20
C ASN A 67 4.64 -8.80 -34.77
N ARG A 68 4.93 -7.91 -35.74
CA ARG A 68 5.18 -6.49 -35.46
C ARG A 68 3.95 -5.72 -34.99
N LYS A 69 2.77 -6.31 -35.13
CA LYS A 69 1.48 -5.73 -34.72
C LYS A 69 0.88 -6.52 -33.57
N PHE A 70 1.66 -7.28 -32.81
CA PHE A 70 1.09 -8.05 -31.71
C PHE A 70 0.71 -7.15 -30.53
N SER A 71 -0.61 -6.99 -30.31
CA SER A 71 -1.14 -6.05 -29.32
C SER A 71 -0.64 -6.35 -27.90
N LYS A 72 -0.69 -7.62 -27.50
CA LYS A 72 -0.32 -8.03 -26.13
C LYS A 72 1.15 -7.78 -25.81
N ALA A 73 2.05 -7.93 -26.77
CA ALA A 73 3.46 -7.61 -26.57
C ALA A 73 3.68 -6.11 -26.37
N TYR A 74 2.94 -5.25 -27.11
CA TYR A 74 2.96 -3.81 -26.83
C TYR A 74 2.39 -3.46 -25.44
N THR A 75 1.33 -4.15 -24.99
CA THR A 75 0.84 -4.02 -23.60
C THR A 75 1.93 -4.41 -22.60
N GLY A 76 2.61 -5.54 -22.82
CA GLY A 76 3.74 -5.99 -22.00
C GLY A 76 4.88 -4.98 -21.94
N MET A 77 5.31 -4.45 -23.09
CA MET A 77 6.31 -3.38 -23.18
C MET A 77 5.87 -2.14 -22.40
N GLY A 78 4.61 -1.73 -22.53
CA GLY A 78 4.07 -0.59 -21.80
C GLY A 78 4.13 -0.79 -20.28
N LEU A 79 3.75 -1.98 -19.79
CA LEU A 79 3.80 -2.30 -18.36
C LEU A 79 5.23 -2.35 -17.82
N VAL A 80 6.14 -3.04 -18.52
CA VAL A 80 7.57 -3.11 -18.11
C VAL A 80 8.20 -1.72 -18.07
N THR A 81 7.92 -0.89 -19.07
CA THR A 81 8.41 0.48 -19.13
C THR A 81 7.85 1.34 -18.00
N ALA A 82 6.61 1.08 -17.56
CA ALA A 82 6.00 1.75 -16.41
C ALA A 82 6.66 1.32 -15.09
N TYR A 83 6.96 0.03 -14.90
CA TYR A 83 7.71 -0.45 -13.73
C TYR A 83 9.14 0.12 -13.67
N GLN A 84 9.71 0.49 -14.82
CA GLN A 84 10.99 1.21 -14.91
C GLN A 84 10.83 2.74 -14.70
N GLY A 85 9.63 3.24 -14.42
CA GLY A 85 9.34 4.66 -14.13
C GLY A 85 9.14 5.56 -15.36
N ASN A 86 9.23 5.03 -16.60
CA ASN A 86 9.07 5.84 -17.81
C ASN A 86 7.61 5.83 -18.31
N PHE A 87 6.72 6.50 -17.57
CA PHE A 87 5.29 6.51 -17.87
C PHE A 87 4.96 7.12 -19.24
N LYS A 88 5.69 8.16 -19.67
CA LYS A 88 5.47 8.78 -20.99
C LYS A 88 5.66 7.78 -22.13
N GLN A 89 6.70 6.94 -22.05
CA GLN A 89 6.94 5.91 -23.05
C GLN A 89 5.96 4.73 -22.89
N ALA A 90 5.61 4.36 -21.66
CA ALA A 90 4.58 3.35 -21.39
C ALA A 90 3.24 3.67 -22.07
N PHE A 91 2.75 4.91 -21.97
CA PHE A 91 1.53 5.34 -22.66
C PHE A 91 1.64 5.28 -24.19
N LYS A 92 2.84 5.51 -24.77
CA LYS A 92 3.04 5.33 -26.22
C LYS A 92 2.94 3.86 -26.62
N TYR A 93 3.50 2.94 -25.84
CA TYR A 93 3.36 1.51 -26.09
C TYR A 93 1.89 1.07 -25.95
N MET A 94 1.17 1.56 -24.96
CA MET A 94 -0.28 1.28 -24.84
C MET A 94 -1.10 1.83 -26.00
N LYS A 95 -0.72 2.98 -26.56
CA LYS A 95 -1.35 3.50 -27.79
C LYS A 95 -1.14 2.55 -28.98
N SER A 96 0.04 1.95 -29.11
CA SER A 96 0.32 0.91 -30.11
C SER A 96 -0.49 -0.37 -29.82
N ALA A 97 -0.55 -0.81 -28.57
CA ALA A 97 -1.36 -1.98 -28.18
C ALA A 97 -2.83 -1.81 -28.59
N LYS A 98 -3.43 -0.66 -28.25
CA LYS A 98 -4.79 -0.31 -28.65
C LYS A 98 -4.96 -0.28 -30.17
N LYS A 99 -3.98 0.27 -30.90
CA LYS A 99 -4.02 0.39 -32.37
C LYS A 99 -4.04 -0.99 -33.05
N TYR A 100 -3.32 -1.95 -32.48
CA TYR A 100 -3.15 -3.27 -33.08
C TYR A 100 -3.99 -4.38 -32.44
N ALA A 101 -4.86 -4.06 -31.49
CA ALA A 101 -5.80 -5.04 -30.94
C ALA A 101 -6.83 -5.40 -32.02
N GLU A 102 -6.84 -6.67 -32.44
CA GLU A 102 -7.74 -7.16 -33.48
C GLU A 102 -8.81 -8.11 -32.91
N SER A 103 -8.57 -8.70 -31.74
CA SER A 103 -9.50 -9.58 -31.04
C SER A 103 -10.04 -8.99 -29.73
N ASP A 104 -11.18 -9.51 -29.28
CA ASP A 104 -11.78 -9.16 -27.99
C ASP A 104 -10.84 -9.48 -26.81
N ASP A 105 -10.11 -10.59 -26.88
CA ASP A 105 -9.13 -10.97 -25.85
C ASP A 105 -7.94 -10.00 -25.79
N GLU A 106 -7.41 -9.58 -26.94
CA GLU A 106 -6.39 -8.51 -26.99
C GLU A 106 -6.93 -7.17 -26.50
N ALA A 107 -8.18 -6.86 -26.84
CA ALA A 107 -8.87 -5.66 -26.38
C ALA A 107 -9.01 -5.64 -24.86
N VAL A 108 -9.43 -6.75 -24.25
CA VAL A 108 -9.49 -6.89 -22.78
C VAL A 108 -8.09 -6.79 -22.18
N PHE A 109 -7.10 -7.49 -22.75
CA PHE A 109 -5.73 -7.51 -22.23
C PHE A 109 -5.10 -6.11 -22.17
N TYR A 110 -5.17 -5.32 -23.25
CA TYR A 110 -4.60 -3.97 -23.22
C TYR A 110 -5.35 -3.05 -22.25
N ARG A 111 -6.68 -3.19 -22.13
CA ARG A 111 -7.49 -2.36 -21.21
C ARG A 111 -7.14 -2.64 -19.76
N VAL A 112 -6.97 -3.90 -19.40
CA VAL A 112 -6.45 -4.28 -18.08
C VAL A 112 -5.04 -3.70 -17.88
N GLY A 113 -4.19 -3.73 -18.92
CA GLY A 113 -2.90 -3.04 -18.93
C GLY A 113 -3.00 -1.53 -18.68
N MET A 114 -4.02 -0.86 -19.24
CA MET A 114 -4.27 0.56 -19.00
C MET A 114 -4.74 0.85 -17.58
N VAL A 115 -5.63 0.03 -17.00
CA VAL A 115 -6.04 0.15 -15.57
C VAL A 115 -4.80 0.12 -14.68
N ARG A 116 -3.89 -0.83 -14.92
CA ARG A 116 -2.61 -0.93 -14.21
C ARG A 116 -1.75 0.32 -14.41
N LEU A 117 -1.61 0.78 -15.66
CA LEU A 117 -0.80 1.94 -15.99
C LEU A 117 -1.31 3.22 -15.31
N TYR A 118 -2.61 3.49 -15.36
CA TYR A 118 -3.19 4.65 -14.67
C TYR A 118 -2.99 4.57 -13.15
N THR A 119 -3.15 3.39 -12.56
CA THR A 119 -2.94 3.17 -11.13
C THR A 119 -1.48 3.44 -10.70
N MET A 120 -0.50 3.05 -11.51
CA MET A 120 0.92 3.29 -11.25
C MET A 120 1.35 4.73 -11.53
N ALA A 121 0.90 5.29 -12.67
CA ALA A 121 1.37 6.56 -13.18
C ALA A 121 0.71 7.76 -12.49
N LYS A 122 -0.56 7.65 -12.09
CA LYS A 122 -1.39 8.72 -11.52
C LYS A 122 -1.12 10.08 -12.18
N PRO A 123 -1.33 10.21 -13.50
CA PRO A 123 -0.85 11.35 -14.27
C PRO A 123 -1.44 12.69 -13.80
N ASP A 124 -2.65 12.65 -13.26
CA ASP A 124 -3.38 13.77 -12.67
C ASP A 124 -4.43 13.23 -11.69
N ASP A 125 -5.23 14.12 -11.07
CA ASP A 125 -6.25 13.75 -10.09
C ASP A 125 -7.38 12.87 -10.66
N GLY A 126 -7.56 12.82 -12.00
CA GLY A 126 -8.57 12.03 -12.70
C GLY A 126 -8.14 10.60 -13.05
N TRP A 127 -7.00 10.15 -12.52
CA TRP A 127 -6.43 8.83 -12.84
C TRP A 127 -7.37 7.66 -12.51
N LEU A 128 -8.21 7.82 -11.47
CA LEU A 128 -9.11 6.76 -11.03
C LEU A 128 -10.29 6.63 -12.00
N GLU A 129 -10.84 7.75 -12.46
CA GLU A 129 -11.92 7.80 -13.45
C GLU A 129 -11.46 7.21 -14.79
N ASP A 130 -10.22 7.50 -15.18
CA ASP A 130 -9.58 6.93 -16.37
C ASP A 130 -9.43 5.40 -16.25
N ALA A 131 -8.97 4.92 -15.09
CA ALA A 131 -8.90 3.49 -14.79
C ALA A 131 -10.29 2.83 -14.80
N GLU A 132 -11.29 3.43 -14.15
CA GLU A 132 -12.68 2.97 -14.18
C GLU A 132 -13.25 2.92 -15.61
N GLY A 133 -12.89 3.90 -16.46
CA GLY A 133 -13.30 3.96 -17.85
C GLY A 133 -12.76 2.79 -18.66
N GLU A 134 -11.49 2.41 -18.47
CA GLU A 134 -10.92 1.23 -19.12
C GLU A 134 -11.46 -0.08 -18.55
N PHE A 135 -11.67 -0.15 -17.23
CA PHE A 135 -12.32 -1.28 -16.58
C PHE A 135 -13.72 -1.53 -17.15
N LYS A 136 -14.59 -0.50 -17.19
CA LYS A 136 -15.95 -0.58 -17.75
C LYS A 136 -15.93 -1.08 -19.20
N ARG A 137 -14.96 -0.65 -20.01
CA ARG A 137 -14.80 -1.11 -21.39
C ARG A 137 -14.30 -2.56 -21.47
N ALA A 138 -13.43 -2.99 -20.55
CA ALA A 138 -12.97 -4.38 -20.47
C ALA A 138 -14.10 -5.34 -20.10
N VAL A 139 -14.84 -5.04 -19.02
CA VAL A 139 -15.93 -5.92 -18.54
C VAL A 139 -17.17 -5.91 -19.43
N LYS A 140 -17.31 -4.92 -20.32
CA LYS A 140 -18.32 -4.96 -21.39
C LYS A 140 -18.01 -6.03 -22.43
N ILE A 141 -16.73 -6.30 -22.68
CA ILE A 141 -16.26 -7.32 -23.63
C ILE A 141 -16.25 -8.68 -22.94
N ASP A 142 -15.60 -8.77 -21.77
CA ASP A 142 -15.54 -9.97 -20.95
C ASP A 142 -15.94 -9.67 -19.50
N PRO A 143 -17.23 -9.88 -19.14
CA PRO A 143 -17.72 -9.72 -17.78
C PRO A 143 -17.09 -10.68 -16.77
N LYS A 144 -16.41 -11.75 -17.22
CA LYS A 144 -15.78 -12.77 -16.38
C LYS A 144 -14.26 -12.61 -16.28
N SER A 145 -13.72 -11.48 -16.74
CA SER A 145 -12.28 -11.22 -16.63
C SER A 145 -11.88 -11.00 -15.16
N SER A 146 -11.34 -12.04 -14.51
CA SER A 146 -10.79 -11.94 -13.15
C SER A 146 -9.65 -10.93 -13.06
N ALA A 147 -8.84 -10.83 -14.13
CA ALA A 147 -7.78 -9.82 -14.22
C ALA A 147 -8.34 -8.39 -14.15
N ALA A 148 -9.41 -8.08 -14.89
CA ALA A 148 -10.01 -6.75 -14.86
C ALA A 148 -10.51 -6.37 -13.47
N HIS A 149 -11.21 -7.29 -12.79
CA HIS A 149 -11.70 -7.06 -11.43
C HIS A 149 -10.56 -6.93 -10.43
N TYR A 150 -9.55 -7.81 -10.48
CA TYR A 150 -8.41 -7.76 -9.57
C TYR A 150 -7.64 -6.44 -9.68
N PHE A 151 -7.27 -6.02 -10.88
CA PHE A 151 -6.52 -4.77 -11.06
C PHE A 151 -7.36 -3.53 -10.78
N MET A 152 -8.69 -3.58 -10.95
CA MET A 152 -9.58 -2.51 -10.49
C MET A 152 -9.69 -2.46 -8.96
N GLY A 153 -9.71 -3.62 -8.29
CA GLY A 153 -9.62 -3.71 -6.83
C GLY A 153 -8.33 -3.09 -6.29
N LEU A 154 -7.20 -3.34 -6.95
CA LEU A 154 -5.94 -2.67 -6.64
C LEU A 154 -6.01 -1.15 -6.86
N ALA A 155 -6.62 -0.69 -7.95
CA ALA A 155 -6.82 0.74 -8.19
C ALA A 155 -7.62 1.40 -7.06
N TYR A 156 -8.75 0.81 -6.65
CA TYR A 156 -9.52 1.31 -5.51
C TYR A 156 -8.76 1.23 -4.18
N LYS A 157 -7.98 0.19 -3.94
CA LYS A 157 -7.12 0.08 -2.75
C LYS A 157 -6.11 1.23 -2.70
N VAL A 158 -5.49 1.56 -3.83
CA VAL A 158 -4.55 2.68 -3.97
C VAL A 158 -5.24 4.05 -3.82
N ALA A 159 -6.50 4.16 -4.25
CA ALA A 159 -7.35 5.32 -4.03
C ALA A 159 -7.89 5.44 -2.58
N LEU A 160 -7.58 4.46 -1.72
CA LEU A 160 -8.10 4.37 -0.34
C LEU A 160 -9.65 4.20 -0.28
N GLU A 161 -10.24 3.70 -1.37
CA GLU A 161 -11.64 3.37 -1.55
C GLU A 161 -11.89 1.90 -1.17
N PHE A 162 -11.64 1.57 0.09
CA PHE A 162 -11.59 0.17 0.57
C PHE A 162 -12.90 -0.60 0.37
N GLY A 163 -14.04 0.08 0.36
CA GLY A 163 -15.34 -0.54 0.04
C GLY A 163 -15.39 -1.08 -1.38
N LYS A 164 -15.13 -0.21 -2.36
CA LYS A 164 -15.09 -0.61 -3.77
C LYS A 164 -13.99 -1.64 -4.04
N ALA A 165 -12.84 -1.51 -3.37
CA ALA A 165 -11.77 -2.50 -3.45
C ALA A 165 -12.25 -3.90 -2.99
N SER A 166 -12.95 -3.94 -1.86
CA SER A 166 -13.53 -5.18 -1.29
C SER A 166 -14.48 -5.86 -2.27
N ASP A 167 -15.38 -5.09 -2.89
CA ASP A 167 -16.34 -5.61 -3.88
C ASP A 167 -15.63 -6.20 -5.10
N MET A 168 -14.59 -5.54 -5.59
CA MET A 168 -13.80 -6.02 -6.73
C MET A 168 -13.04 -7.31 -6.40
N PHE A 169 -12.41 -7.40 -5.22
CA PHE A 169 -11.71 -8.63 -4.83
C PHE A 169 -12.69 -9.77 -4.56
N ALA A 170 -13.84 -9.51 -3.92
CA ALA A 170 -14.90 -10.50 -3.76
C ALA A 170 -15.33 -11.06 -5.12
N LYS A 171 -15.46 -10.20 -6.13
CA LYS A 171 -15.81 -10.64 -7.49
C LYS A 171 -14.76 -11.56 -8.11
N VAL A 172 -13.47 -11.38 -7.82
CA VAL A 172 -12.40 -12.29 -8.25
C VAL A 172 -12.55 -13.66 -7.59
N LEU A 173 -12.88 -13.69 -6.29
CA LEU A 173 -13.12 -14.93 -5.55
C LEU A 173 -14.34 -15.68 -6.09
N ASP A 174 -15.41 -14.97 -6.44
CA ASP A 174 -16.62 -15.57 -7.04
C ASP A 174 -16.36 -16.17 -8.43
N LEU A 175 -15.44 -15.58 -9.20
CA LEU A 175 -15.09 -16.05 -10.54
C LEU A 175 -14.18 -17.28 -10.52
N ASP A 176 -13.43 -17.50 -9.44
CA ASP A 176 -12.56 -18.66 -9.19
C ASP A 176 -11.63 -19.04 -10.36
N ASP A 177 -10.87 -18.06 -10.85
CA ASP A 177 -9.88 -18.22 -11.94
C ASP A 177 -8.52 -17.61 -11.55
N LYS A 178 -7.98 -16.66 -12.32
CA LYS A 178 -6.70 -16.03 -12.03
C LYS A 178 -6.83 -15.03 -10.89
N TYR A 179 -5.73 -14.84 -10.16
CA TYR A 179 -5.59 -13.89 -9.05
C TYR A 179 -6.41 -14.22 -7.78
N VAL A 180 -7.01 -15.41 -7.65
CA VAL A 180 -7.83 -15.77 -6.48
C VAL A 180 -7.05 -15.65 -5.16
N ARG A 181 -5.81 -16.16 -5.12
CA ARG A 181 -4.97 -16.12 -3.91
C ARG A 181 -4.56 -14.70 -3.54
N GLU A 182 -4.18 -13.90 -4.54
CA GLU A 182 -3.82 -12.50 -4.36
C GLU A 182 -5.02 -11.67 -3.91
N ALA A 183 -6.18 -11.88 -4.55
CA ALA A 183 -7.43 -11.23 -4.20
C ALA A 183 -7.91 -11.63 -2.80
N ASP A 184 -7.78 -12.89 -2.38
CA ASP A 184 -8.16 -13.34 -1.02
C ASP A 184 -7.32 -12.62 0.04
N LYS A 185 -5.99 -12.52 -0.17
CA LYS A 185 -5.10 -11.77 0.72
C LYS A 185 -5.51 -10.30 0.83
N ASP A 186 -5.72 -9.65 -0.32
CA ASP A 186 -6.07 -8.23 -0.36
C ASP A 186 -7.49 -7.96 0.17
N TRP A 187 -8.44 -8.86 -0.10
CA TRP A 187 -9.80 -8.80 0.41
C TRP A 187 -9.83 -8.86 1.93
N LYS A 188 -9.10 -9.81 2.53
CA LYS A 188 -8.94 -9.92 3.99
C LYS A 188 -8.35 -8.65 4.60
N LEU A 189 -7.34 -8.06 3.96
CA LEU A 189 -6.76 -6.79 4.40
C LEU A 189 -7.79 -5.66 4.34
N VAL A 190 -8.44 -5.42 3.20
CA VAL A 190 -9.39 -4.30 3.08
C VAL A 190 -10.60 -4.49 3.97
N GLN A 191 -11.09 -5.71 4.18
CA GLN A 191 -12.13 -5.99 5.16
C GLN A 191 -11.69 -5.64 6.58
N LYS A 192 -10.45 -5.96 6.96
CA LYS A 192 -9.89 -5.58 8.26
C LYS A 192 -9.86 -4.06 8.41
N ILE A 193 -9.43 -3.34 7.38
CA ILE A 193 -9.39 -1.87 7.37
C ILE A 193 -10.81 -1.28 7.46
N GLN A 194 -11.78 -1.84 6.72
CA GLN A 194 -13.19 -1.43 6.81
C GLN A 194 -13.74 -1.62 8.23
N ARG A 195 -13.41 -2.73 8.90
CA ARG A 195 -13.74 -2.94 10.31
C ARG A 195 -12.98 -2.00 11.24
N ALA A 196 -11.81 -1.51 10.88
CA ALA A 196 -11.11 -0.52 11.71
C ALA A 196 -11.70 0.90 11.58
N MET A 197 -12.40 1.19 10.47
CA MET A 197 -13.06 2.47 10.19
C MET A 197 -12.13 3.69 10.38
N PRO A 198 -10.95 3.74 9.72
CA PRO A 198 -10.08 4.92 9.79
C PRO A 198 -10.80 6.17 9.30
N GLY A 199 -10.72 7.24 10.09
CA GLY A 199 -11.38 8.51 9.83
C GLY A 199 -10.55 9.50 9.01
N THR A 200 -9.23 9.35 8.98
CA THR A 200 -8.32 10.28 8.31
C THR A 200 -7.59 9.65 7.12
N ILE A 201 -7.11 10.49 6.20
CA ILE A 201 -6.30 10.02 5.07
C ILE A 201 -5.01 9.38 5.57
N THR A 202 -4.39 9.94 6.62
CA THR A 202 -3.19 9.38 7.25
C THR A 202 -3.48 8.00 7.84
N GLY A 203 -4.56 7.84 8.60
CA GLY A 203 -4.97 6.54 9.12
C GLY A 203 -5.23 5.54 8.00
N LYS A 204 -5.94 5.92 6.93
CA LYS A 204 -6.13 5.06 5.74
C LYS A 204 -4.82 4.65 5.07
N LYS A 205 -3.82 5.53 4.99
CA LYS A 205 -2.49 5.20 4.44
C LYS A 205 -1.73 4.25 5.36
N ILE A 206 -1.69 4.54 6.66
CA ILE A 206 -1.04 3.68 7.66
C ILE A 206 -1.70 2.30 7.70
N ALA A 207 -3.02 2.21 7.48
CA ALA A 207 -3.75 0.95 7.42
C ALA A 207 -3.18 -0.06 6.39
N LEU A 208 -2.50 0.41 5.35
CA LEU A 208 -1.86 -0.40 4.32
C LEU A 208 -0.41 -0.80 4.64
N VAL A 209 0.17 -0.27 5.72
CA VAL A 209 1.54 -0.55 6.15
C VAL A 209 1.59 -1.89 6.88
N GLU A 210 2.55 -2.74 6.50
CA GLU A 210 2.73 -4.07 7.09
C GLU A 210 3.27 -4.02 8.52
N ASN A 211 4.17 -3.08 8.81
CA ASN A 211 4.81 -2.89 10.12
C ASN A 211 4.86 -1.40 10.43
N ILE A 212 4.12 -0.96 11.44
CA ILE A 212 4.08 0.46 11.81
C ILE A 212 5.36 0.88 12.55
N THR A 213 5.73 2.13 12.37
CA THR A 213 6.85 2.77 13.08
C THR A 213 6.39 3.58 14.29
N ARG A 214 7.33 4.10 15.08
CA ARG A 214 7.06 5.08 16.15
C ARG A 214 6.35 6.31 15.63
N ALA A 215 6.73 6.81 14.45
CA ALA A 215 6.08 7.97 13.84
C ALA A 215 4.64 7.64 13.40
N ASP A 216 4.41 6.46 12.82
CA ASP A 216 3.05 6.02 12.45
C ASP A 216 2.14 5.96 13.69
N VAL A 217 2.62 5.41 14.80
CA VAL A 217 1.84 5.37 16.05
C VAL A 217 1.55 6.77 16.57
N ALA A 218 2.52 7.69 16.50
CA ALA A 218 2.28 9.07 16.88
C ALA A 218 1.15 9.71 16.06
N ALA A 219 1.18 9.55 14.74
CA ALA A 219 0.12 10.03 13.85
C ALA A 219 -1.23 9.34 14.12
N LEU A 220 -1.25 8.03 14.35
CA LEU A 220 -2.47 7.32 14.71
C LEU A 220 -3.07 7.83 16.04
N PHE A 221 -2.25 8.11 17.04
CA PHE A 221 -2.77 8.64 18.31
C PHE A 221 -3.25 10.08 18.21
N MET A 222 -2.56 10.94 17.44
CA MET A 222 -2.96 12.33 17.26
C MET A 222 -4.17 12.48 16.33
N GLU A 223 -4.15 11.84 15.17
CA GLU A 223 -5.18 12.05 14.15
C GLU A 223 -6.39 11.14 14.33
N GLU A 224 -6.17 9.85 14.61
CA GLU A 224 -7.25 8.87 14.69
C GLU A 224 -7.82 8.80 16.09
N LEU A 225 -6.99 8.60 17.12
CA LEU A 225 -7.47 8.55 18.51
C LEU A 225 -7.85 9.94 19.05
N LYS A 226 -7.26 11.02 18.51
CA LYS A 226 -7.41 12.40 19.02
C LYS A 226 -7.06 12.49 20.50
N ILE A 227 -5.90 11.95 20.84
CA ILE A 227 -5.47 11.76 22.22
C ILE A 227 -5.37 13.07 23.01
N ASP A 228 -5.04 14.17 22.35
CA ASP A 228 -5.00 15.52 22.91
C ASP A 228 -6.40 16.00 23.34
N GLU A 229 -7.40 15.85 22.46
CA GLU A 229 -8.80 16.15 22.78
C GLU A 229 -9.30 15.24 23.91
N LEU A 230 -8.97 13.95 23.84
CA LEU A 230 -9.37 12.94 24.81
C LEU A 230 -8.85 13.28 26.21
N TYR A 231 -7.55 13.58 26.33
CA TYR A 231 -6.93 13.91 27.62
C TYR A 231 -7.47 15.23 28.18
N LYS A 232 -7.66 16.24 27.32
CA LYS A 232 -8.26 17.51 27.71
C LYS A 232 -9.67 17.33 28.26
N ARG A 233 -10.53 16.53 27.61
CA ARG A 233 -11.90 16.26 28.07
C ARG A 233 -11.95 15.52 29.40
N ARG A 234 -10.97 14.65 29.65
CA ARG A 234 -10.87 13.82 30.85
C ARG A 234 -10.12 14.49 32.01
N GLY A 235 -9.64 15.72 31.80
CA GLY A 235 -8.88 16.45 32.83
C GLY A 235 -7.52 15.84 33.14
N VAL A 236 -6.97 15.05 32.21
CA VAL A 236 -5.66 14.41 32.37
C VAL A 236 -4.60 15.50 32.35
N LYS A 237 -3.83 15.59 33.44
CA LYS A 237 -2.69 16.52 33.52
C LYS A 237 -1.55 15.98 32.65
N THR A 238 -1.13 16.77 31.66
CA THR A 238 0.12 16.54 30.93
C THR A 238 1.27 16.99 31.82
N PHE A 239 2.03 16.04 32.36
CA PHE A 239 3.16 16.33 33.23
C PHE A 239 4.44 16.43 32.42
N ASP A 240 5.28 17.41 32.76
CA ASP A 240 6.66 17.43 32.33
C ASP A 240 7.45 16.37 33.13
N THR A 241 7.93 15.34 32.45
CA THR A 241 8.67 14.20 33.04
C THR A 241 10.17 14.46 33.16
N THR A 242 10.65 15.65 32.82
CA THR A 242 12.05 16.02 33.02
C THR A 242 12.41 16.12 34.51
N PHE A 243 13.55 15.55 34.89
CA PHE A 243 14.11 15.65 36.24
C PHE A 243 14.42 17.12 36.59
N ARG A 244 13.94 17.60 37.74
CA ARG A 244 14.11 18.99 38.19
C ARG A 244 14.62 19.07 39.63
N ASP A 245 15.55 20.00 39.84
CA ASP A 245 16.07 20.36 41.16
C ASP A 245 14.98 21.09 41.99
N PRO A 246 14.69 20.66 43.25
CA PRO A 246 13.61 21.21 44.08
C PRO A 246 13.63 22.74 44.27
N GLU A 247 14.80 23.40 44.22
CA GLU A 247 14.91 24.83 44.52
C GLU A 247 14.43 25.77 43.39
N LYS A 248 14.23 25.27 42.17
CA LYS A 248 13.86 26.08 40.99
C LYS A 248 12.35 26.13 40.70
N PHE A 249 11.51 25.70 41.63
CA PHE A 249 10.04 25.65 41.47
C PHE A 249 9.35 27.02 41.35
N LYS A 250 10.03 28.14 41.67
CA LYS A 250 9.42 29.47 41.79
C LYS A 250 9.30 30.25 40.47
N ASP A 251 9.94 29.82 39.39
CA ASP A 251 9.89 30.49 38.09
C ASP A 251 9.20 29.62 37.02
N ILE A 252 7.87 29.55 37.07
CA ILE A 252 7.07 28.92 36.01
C ILE A 252 7.01 29.88 34.82
N LYS A 253 8.02 29.82 33.94
CA LYS A 253 7.89 30.27 32.56
C LYS A 253 7.67 29.04 31.69
N GLU A 254 6.57 28.98 30.94
CA GLU A 254 6.39 27.99 29.87
C GLU A 254 7.62 28.06 28.94
N LYS A 255 8.44 27.01 28.98
CA LYS A 255 9.64 26.86 28.16
C LYS A 255 9.41 25.77 27.11
N PRO A 256 10.12 25.84 25.97
CA PRO A 256 9.66 25.31 24.69
C PRO A 256 9.42 23.80 24.73
N ALA A 257 8.48 23.35 23.90
CA ALA A 257 8.14 21.94 23.73
C ALA A 257 9.38 21.06 23.59
N VAL A 258 9.37 19.87 24.19
CA VAL A 258 10.40 18.85 23.96
C VAL A 258 10.44 18.55 22.46
N THR A 259 11.49 19.00 21.78
CA THR A 259 11.71 18.77 20.35
C THR A 259 12.79 17.71 20.18
N ALA A 260 12.45 16.60 19.52
CA ALA A 260 13.43 15.57 19.15
C ALA A 260 14.41 16.10 18.11
N THR A 261 15.66 15.60 18.15
CA THR A 261 16.76 16.11 17.31
C THR A 261 16.73 15.63 15.86
N ASP A 262 15.96 14.59 15.57
CA ASP A 262 15.98 13.82 14.32
C ASP A 262 14.69 13.93 13.48
N ILE A 263 13.73 14.77 13.90
CA ILE A 263 12.40 14.88 13.26
C ILE A 263 12.23 16.12 12.37
N GLY A 264 13.29 16.91 12.16
CA GLY A 264 13.24 18.23 11.52
C GLY A 264 12.52 18.26 10.16
N GLU A 265 12.86 17.30 9.29
CA GLU A 265 12.30 17.14 7.93
C GLU A 265 11.26 15.99 7.85
N HIS A 266 10.89 15.39 8.98
CA HIS A 266 10.00 14.24 8.99
C HIS A 266 8.55 14.65 8.68
N VAL A 267 7.88 13.91 7.79
CA VAL A 267 6.52 14.27 7.34
C VAL A 267 5.47 14.28 8.46
N LEU A 268 5.67 13.46 9.50
CA LEU A 268 4.83 13.37 10.71
C LEU A 268 5.37 14.19 11.89
N LYS A 269 6.24 15.18 11.65
CA LYS A 269 6.87 15.99 12.71
C LYS A 269 5.84 16.57 13.69
N ASN A 270 4.75 17.14 13.17
CA ASN A 270 3.73 17.77 14.02
C ASN A 270 3.03 16.77 14.94
N ASP A 271 2.78 15.55 14.45
CA ASP A 271 2.17 14.48 15.24
C ASP A 271 3.13 13.99 16.33
N ILE A 272 4.41 13.82 15.99
CA ILE A 272 5.46 13.44 16.94
C ILE A 272 5.59 14.50 18.04
N GLU A 273 5.72 15.77 17.69
CA GLU A 273 5.77 16.87 18.67
C GLU A 273 4.48 16.93 19.51
N GLY A 274 3.33 16.62 18.91
CA GLY A 274 2.04 16.51 19.59
C GLY A 274 2.07 15.44 20.69
N VAL A 275 2.47 14.22 20.34
CA VAL A 275 2.56 13.10 21.30
C VAL A 275 3.61 13.35 22.38
N LEU A 276 4.75 13.95 22.03
CA LEU A 276 5.78 14.31 23.00
C LEU A 276 5.25 15.29 24.06
N ARG A 277 4.43 16.26 23.67
CA ARG A 277 3.77 17.18 24.62
C ARG A 277 2.74 16.47 25.51
N ILE A 278 2.07 15.44 25.00
CA ILE A 278 1.09 14.65 25.74
C ILE A 278 1.78 13.71 26.73
N GLY A 279 2.95 13.20 26.37
CA GLY A 279 3.75 12.29 27.18
C GLY A 279 3.13 10.91 27.26
N VAL A 280 2.97 10.22 26.12
CA VAL A 280 2.52 8.82 26.07
C VAL A 280 3.71 7.89 26.33
N ARG A 281 3.56 6.93 27.24
CA ARG A 281 4.62 5.98 27.58
C ARG A 281 5.00 5.14 26.35
N GLY A 282 6.29 5.11 26.03
CA GLY A 282 6.85 4.42 24.86
C GLY A 282 7.06 5.32 23.64
N LEU A 283 6.64 6.58 23.69
CA LEU A 283 6.82 7.58 22.62
C LEU A 283 7.60 8.80 23.11
N GLU A 284 8.39 8.66 24.16
CA GLU A 284 9.31 9.69 24.65
C GLU A 284 10.59 9.75 23.81
N VAL A 285 11.33 10.86 23.89
CA VAL A 285 12.69 10.92 23.37
C VAL A 285 13.60 9.95 24.13
N TYR A 286 14.50 9.29 23.41
CA TYR A 286 15.52 8.45 24.01
C TYR A 286 16.60 9.30 24.72
N PRO A 287 17.49 8.68 25.52
CA PRO A 287 18.55 9.41 26.23
C PRO A 287 19.53 10.19 25.33
N ASP A 288 19.60 9.85 24.04
CA ASP A 288 20.37 10.55 23.02
C ASP A 288 19.66 11.83 22.49
N GLY A 289 18.43 12.09 22.92
CA GLY A 289 17.61 13.22 22.50
C GLY A 289 16.84 12.99 21.19
N ALA A 290 16.99 11.82 20.56
CA ALA A 290 16.30 11.44 19.34
C ALA A 290 14.96 10.77 19.63
N PHE A 291 14.03 10.83 18.66
CA PHE A 291 12.76 10.11 18.72
C PHE A 291 12.80 8.76 18.00
N HIS A 292 13.72 8.58 17.05
CA HIS A 292 13.85 7.41 16.17
C HIS A 292 12.54 7.08 15.46
N PRO A 293 12.05 7.95 14.55
CA PRO A 293 10.72 7.84 13.94
C PRO A 293 10.48 6.53 13.17
N ASP A 294 11.54 5.90 12.67
CA ASP A 294 11.50 4.69 11.85
C ASP A 294 11.57 3.38 12.65
N ASP A 295 11.77 3.44 13.97
CA ASP A 295 11.79 2.22 14.80
C ASP A 295 10.45 1.50 14.69
N LEU A 296 10.50 0.20 14.44
CA LEU A 296 9.32 -0.65 14.33
C LEU A 296 8.68 -0.89 15.71
N ILE A 297 7.36 -0.84 15.74
CA ILE A 297 6.59 -1.11 16.96
C ILE A 297 6.17 -2.57 17.02
N ASN A 298 6.59 -3.24 18.09
CA ASN A 298 6.13 -4.58 18.43
C ASN A 298 4.87 -4.55 19.30
N ARG A 299 4.19 -5.70 19.38
CA ARG A 299 2.92 -5.86 20.08
C ARG A 299 3.02 -5.57 21.58
N ALA A 300 4.14 -5.89 22.22
CA ALA A 300 4.38 -5.56 23.63
C ALA A 300 4.48 -4.06 23.87
N ALA A 301 5.30 -3.35 23.08
CA ALA A 301 5.45 -1.90 23.18
C ALA A 301 4.12 -1.19 22.92
N TYR A 302 3.38 -1.63 21.90
CA TYR A 302 2.05 -1.10 21.63
C TYR A 302 1.06 -1.35 22.79
N SER A 303 1.08 -2.55 23.39
CA SER A 303 0.26 -2.85 24.58
C SER A 303 0.56 -1.90 25.74
N MET A 304 1.84 -1.58 25.98
CA MET A 304 2.26 -0.64 27.02
C MET A 304 1.76 0.78 26.75
N MET A 305 1.72 1.21 25.49
CA MET A 305 1.16 2.52 25.11
C MET A 305 -0.35 2.56 25.37
N ILE A 306 -1.08 1.52 24.95
CA ILE A 306 -2.54 1.45 25.14
C ILE A 306 -2.89 1.38 26.64
N GLU A 307 -2.15 0.61 27.45
CA GLU A 307 -2.31 0.58 28.90
C GLU A 307 -2.10 1.96 29.54
N ASP A 308 -1.05 2.68 29.14
CA ASP A 308 -0.76 4.02 29.66
C ASP A 308 -1.92 5.00 29.36
N ILE A 309 -2.47 4.92 28.15
CA ILE A 309 -3.65 5.69 27.75
C ILE A 309 -4.86 5.32 28.63
N LEU A 310 -5.12 4.03 28.85
CA LEU A 310 -6.23 3.57 29.71
C LEU A 310 -6.10 4.08 31.14
N ILE A 311 -4.90 3.98 31.73
CA ILE A 311 -4.62 4.47 33.09
C ILE A 311 -4.90 5.96 33.18
N LYS A 312 -4.35 6.74 32.26
CA LYS A 312 -4.47 8.20 32.27
C LYS A 312 -5.91 8.66 32.05
N VAL A 313 -6.63 8.05 31.11
CA VAL A 313 -8.00 8.45 30.77
C VAL A 313 -8.99 8.10 31.88
N ASN A 314 -8.79 6.97 32.57
CA ASN A 314 -9.69 6.52 33.63
C ASN A 314 -9.28 6.98 35.03
N ASP A 315 -8.11 7.62 35.18
CA ASP A 315 -7.44 7.88 36.47
C ASP A 315 -7.32 6.61 37.34
N ASP A 316 -7.14 5.46 36.69
CA ASP A 316 -7.13 4.14 37.33
C ASP A 316 -5.69 3.61 37.38
N ARG A 317 -4.99 3.96 38.46
CA ARG A 317 -3.61 3.52 38.70
C ARG A 317 -3.49 2.05 39.05
N GLU A 318 -4.57 1.40 39.48
CA GLU A 318 -4.55 -0.03 39.82
C GLU A 318 -4.31 -0.89 38.56
N LEU A 319 -4.65 -0.38 37.38
CA LEU A 319 -4.37 -1.08 36.13
C LEU A 319 -2.89 -1.37 35.93
N ALA A 320 -1.99 -0.50 36.40
CA ALA A 320 -0.53 -0.67 36.26
C ALA A 320 0.02 -1.89 37.00
N THR A 321 -0.72 -2.44 37.97
CA THR A 321 -0.29 -3.58 38.79
C THR A 321 -1.31 -4.72 38.86
N LYS A 322 -2.45 -4.58 38.18
CA LYS A 322 -3.62 -5.46 38.27
C LYS A 322 -3.31 -6.96 38.11
N PHE A 323 -2.36 -7.31 37.26
CA PHE A 323 -2.03 -8.69 36.92
C PHE A 323 -0.65 -9.13 37.45
N ILE A 324 0.02 -8.32 38.26
CA ILE A 324 1.29 -8.71 38.88
C ILE A 324 1.06 -9.96 39.76
N GLY A 325 1.88 -11.00 39.54
CA GLY A 325 1.79 -12.28 40.25
C GLY A 325 0.75 -13.25 39.68
N SER A 326 -0.02 -12.86 38.65
CA SER A 326 -0.93 -13.78 37.95
C SER A 326 -0.17 -14.75 37.03
N THR A 327 -0.82 -15.88 36.70
CA THR A 327 -0.29 -16.84 35.74
C THR A 327 -0.58 -16.36 34.32
N SER A 328 0.41 -16.50 33.43
CA SER A 328 0.23 -16.17 32.02
C SER A 328 -0.72 -17.17 31.35
N PRO A 329 -1.74 -16.69 30.61
CA PRO A 329 -2.55 -17.53 29.74
C PRO A 329 -1.89 -17.79 28.38
N PHE A 330 -0.77 -17.11 28.07
CA PHE A 330 -0.09 -17.20 26.79
C PHE A 330 1.13 -18.13 26.88
N PRO A 331 1.29 -19.11 25.97
CA PRO A 331 2.39 -20.08 26.02
C PRO A 331 3.77 -19.42 25.77
N ASP A 332 3.79 -18.28 25.08
CA ASP A 332 4.99 -17.55 24.68
C ASP A 332 5.34 -16.36 25.58
N MET A 333 4.65 -16.21 26.73
CA MET A 333 4.83 -15.07 27.62
C MET A 333 4.98 -15.49 29.08
N ARG A 334 6.10 -15.10 29.69
CA ARG A 334 6.33 -15.26 31.13
C ARG A 334 5.71 -14.11 31.92
N SER A 335 5.23 -14.39 33.13
CA SER A 335 4.53 -13.42 33.97
C SER A 335 5.45 -12.36 34.62
N ASP A 336 6.77 -12.57 34.61
CA ASP A 336 7.77 -11.64 35.15
C ASP A 336 8.32 -10.64 34.13
N LEU A 337 7.83 -10.68 32.88
CA LEU A 337 8.25 -9.77 31.83
C LEU A 337 7.68 -8.35 32.05
N PRO A 338 8.43 -7.28 31.73
CA PRO A 338 8.03 -5.90 32.04
C PRO A 338 6.74 -5.44 31.35
N TYR A 339 6.39 -6.06 30.22
CA TYR A 339 5.16 -5.79 29.47
C TYR A 339 4.00 -6.75 29.78
N PHE A 340 4.21 -7.74 30.65
CA PHE A 340 3.20 -8.77 30.94
C PHE A 340 1.89 -8.16 31.44
N ASN A 341 1.97 -7.23 32.40
CA ASN A 341 0.79 -6.57 32.94
C ASN A 341 0.02 -5.81 31.84
N ALA A 342 0.73 -5.04 31.01
CA ALA A 342 0.14 -4.30 29.91
C ALA A 342 -0.61 -5.23 28.93
N VAL A 343 0.02 -6.33 28.54
CA VAL A 343 -0.58 -7.33 27.64
C VAL A 343 -1.84 -7.93 28.28
N MET A 344 -1.78 -8.30 29.55
CA MET A 344 -2.96 -8.82 30.28
C MET A 344 -4.09 -7.79 30.35
N VAL A 345 -3.79 -6.51 30.57
CA VAL A 345 -4.78 -5.42 30.59
C VAL A 345 -5.48 -5.30 29.24
N VAL A 346 -4.74 -5.21 28.14
CA VAL A 346 -5.33 -4.98 26.81
C VAL A 346 -6.06 -6.21 26.26
N THR A 347 -5.59 -7.41 26.58
CA THR A 347 -6.23 -8.67 26.13
C THR A 347 -7.45 -9.04 26.94
N SER A 348 -7.41 -8.88 28.27
CA SER A 348 -8.58 -9.15 29.14
C SER A 348 -9.76 -8.21 28.89
N ARG A 349 -9.51 -7.04 28.29
CA ARG A 349 -10.54 -6.07 27.85
C ARG A 349 -10.95 -6.24 26.38
N GLY A 350 -10.39 -7.22 25.66
CA GLY A 350 -10.68 -7.43 24.24
C GLY A 350 -10.22 -6.27 23.33
N ILE A 351 -9.25 -5.46 23.79
CA ILE A 351 -8.69 -4.35 23.03
C ILE A 351 -7.62 -4.85 22.05
N MET A 352 -6.84 -5.86 22.47
CA MET A 352 -5.93 -6.61 21.60
C MET A 352 -6.23 -8.10 21.67
N GLU A 353 -6.14 -8.78 20.54
CA GLU A 353 -6.35 -10.23 20.43
C GLU A 353 -5.01 -10.97 20.33
N THR A 354 -5.02 -12.29 20.56
CA THR A 354 -3.87 -13.17 20.28
C THR A 354 -3.46 -13.10 18.82
N LYS A 355 -2.17 -13.29 18.51
CA LYS A 355 -1.70 -13.27 17.13
C LYS A 355 -2.19 -14.50 16.37
N ASP A 356 -2.23 -15.64 17.06
CA ASP A 356 -2.69 -16.91 16.54
C ASP A 356 -3.70 -17.54 17.50
N PHE A 357 -4.95 -17.67 17.05
CA PHE A 357 -6.03 -18.27 17.83
C PHE A 357 -5.90 -19.78 18.02
N THR A 358 -5.14 -20.44 17.15
CA THR A 358 -4.93 -21.90 17.20
C THR A 358 -3.87 -22.28 18.23
N THR A 359 -2.79 -21.49 18.33
CA THR A 359 -1.72 -21.71 19.32
C THR A 359 -1.97 -20.97 20.64
N GLY A 360 -2.80 -19.92 20.62
CA GLY A 360 -3.01 -19.03 21.77
C GLY A 360 -1.83 -18.07 22.00
N GLU A 361 -0.87 -17.98 21.08
CA GLU A 361 0.30 -17.12 21.21
C GLU A 361 -0.06 -15.65 21.08
N PHE A 362 0.51 -14.84 21.97
CA PHE A 362 0.38 -13.38 21.86
C PHE A 362 1.38 -12.79 20.88
N ALA A 363 2.56 -13.39 20.73
CA ALA A 363 3.71 -12.95 19.94
C ALA A 363 4.17 -11.52 20.28
N PRO A 364 4.67 -11.26 21.51
CA PRO A 364 4.96 -9.91 22.00
C PRO A 364 6.02 -9.15 21.18
N LEU A 365 6.98 -9.87 20.60
CA LEU A 365 8.07 -9.29 19.81
C LEU A 365 7.73 -9.15 18.31
N SER A 366 6.60 -9.69 17.86
CA SER A 366 6.13 -9.46 16.50
C SER A 366 5.66 -8.02 16.33
N THR A 367 5.87 -7.49 15.13
CA THR A 367 5.43 -6.16 14.71
C THR A 367 3.90 -6.05 14.65
N VAL A 368 3.42 -4.81 14.74
CA VAL A 368 2.01 -4.46 14.58
C VAL A 368 1.78 -3.92 13.16
N SER A 369 0.79 -4.47 12.45
CA SER A 369 0.37 -3.91 11.15
C SER A 369 -0.53 -2.69 11.35
N GLY A 370 -0.58 -1.77 10.39
CA GLY A 370 -1.39 -0.56 10.55
C GLY A 370 -2.89 -0.86 10.66
N ALA A 371 -3.37 -1.87 9.93
CA ALA A 371 -4.75 -2.34 10.07
C ALA A 371 -5.04 -2.93 11.47
N ASP A 372 -4.10 -3.66 12.07
CA ASP A 372 -4.25 -4.16 13.44
C ASP A 372 -4.21 -3.00 14.46
N ALA A 373 -3.30 -2.04 14.32
CA ALA A 373 -3.22 -0.87 15.19
C ALA A 373 -4.53 -0.05 15.18
N LEU A 374 -5.12 0.15 14.00
CA LEU A 374 -6.41 0.84 13.89
C LEU A 374 -7.56 0.04 14.51
N LEU A 375 -7.57 -1.29 14.41
CA LEU A 375 -8.55 -2.12 15.12
C LEU A 375 -8.43 -1.94 16.64
N VAL A 376 -7.20 -1.91 17.15
CA VAL A 376 -6.92 -1.66 18.57
C VAL A 376 -7.41 -0.28 18.97
N ILE A 377 -7.14 0.76 18.18
CA ILE A 377 -7.65 2.12 18.43
C ILE A 377 -9.17 2.16 18.43
N ARG A 378 -9.82 1.47 17.49
CA ARG A 378 -11.28 1.35 17.46
C ARG A 378 -11.81 0.69 18.74
N LYS A 379 -11.24 -0.44 19.14
CA LYS A 379 -11.63 -1.16 20.37
C LYS A 379 -11.39 -0.33 21.62
N LEU A 380 -10.28 0.41 21.65
CA LEU A 380 -9.99 1.36 22.73
C LEU A 380 -11.06 2.46 22.81
N LYS A 381 -11.47 3.04 21.68
CA LYS A 381 -12.57 4.04 21.66
C LYS A 381 -13.90 3.46 22.16
N GLU A 382 -14.21 2.22 21.77
CA GLU A 382 -15.39 1.47 22.25
C GLU A 382 -15.34 1.30 23.78
N GLU A 383 -14.19 0.90 24.34
CA GLU A 383 -13.99 0.73 25.79
C GLU A 383 -14.06 2.05 26.56
N LEU A 384 -13.46 3.12 26.03
CA LEU A 384 -13.40 4.44 26.67
C LEU A 384 -14.73 5.20 26.65
N ARG A 385 -15.78 4.60 26.08
CA ARG A 385 -17.12 5.19 25.90
C ARG A 385 -17.08 6.54 25.19
N PHE A 386 -16.38 6.60 24.05
CA PHE A 386 -16.50 7.69 23.10
C PHE A 386 -16.84 7.15 21.70
N PHE A 387 -18.11 6.78 21.49
CA PHE A 387 -19.14 7.54 20.79
C PHE A 387 -20.51 7.08 21.29
#